data_AF-A0A433TEE9-F1
#
_entry.id   AF-A0A433TEE9-F1
#
_cell.length_a   1.000
_cell.length_b   1.000
_cell.length_c   1.000
_cell.angle_alpha   90.00
_cell.angle_beta   90.00
_cell.angle_gamma   90.00
#
_symmetry.space_group_name_H-M   'P 1'
#
loop_
_entity.id
_entity.type
_entity.pdbx_description
1 polymer ?
#
loop_
_entity_poly.entity_id
_entity_poly.type
_entity_poly.pdbx_seq_one_letter_code
_entity_poly.pdbx_strand_id
1 'polypeptide(L)'
;PQFVYVQTLTKGDVFGLAQCLFCDQPSLCVVSNGADCLILNKKFFLDHCSSDLIRRLRVEVSPYPSEEKLQEDYVTRINWDVYKTALRREMHAGKRASVS
;
A
#
# COMPACT_ATOMS: atom_id res chain seq x y z
N PRO A 1 6.61 -15.78 0.25
CA PRO A 1 6.40 -14.41 -0.28
C PRO A 1 6.28 -13.38 0.86
N GLN A 2 6.99 -12.27 0.72
CA GLN A 2 6.92 -11.14 1.64
C GLN A 2 5.90 -10.14 1.10
N PHE A 3 4.98 -9.69 1.94
CA PHE A 3 3.94 -8.73 1.55
C PHE A 3 4.18 -7.39 2.24
N VAL A 4 4.02 -6.31 1.48
CA VAL A 4 4.07 -4.95 2.01
C VAL A 4 2.63 -4.44 2.09
N TYR A 5 2.23 -3.96 3.27
CA TYR A 5 0.96 -3.28 3.43
C TYR A 5 1.04 -1.91 2.78
N VAL A 6 0.19 -1.66 1.78
CA VAL A 6 0.15 -0.40 1.02
C VAL A 6 -0.92 0.53 1.59
N GLN A 7 -2.17 0.08 1.68
CA GLN A 7 -3.30 0.88 2.16
C GLN A 7 -4.46 0.00 2.64
N THR A 8 -5.36 0.59 3.44
CA THR A 8 -6.67 0.01 3.79
C THR A 8 -7.72 0.73 2.98
N LEU A 9 -8.60 -0.04 2.33
CA LEU A 9 -9.76 0.47 1.61
C LEU A 9 -10.96 0.52 2.55
N THR A 10 -11.74 1.58 2.46
CA THR A 10 -12.94 1.84 3.24
C THR A 10 -14.17 1.87 2.35
N LYS A 11 -15.35 2.08 2.95
CA LYS A 11 -16.62 2.11 2.22
C LYS A 11 -16.60 3.18 1.13
N GLY A 12 -16.78 2.77 -0.12
CA GLY A 12 -16.80 3.65 -1.29
C GLY A 12 -15.47 3.70 -2.05
N ASP A 13 -14.39 3.14 -1.49
CA ASP A 13 -13.11 3.08 -2.18
C ASP A 13 -13.10 2.01 -3.29
N VAL A 14 -12.21 2.21 -4.26
CA VAL A 14 -12.09 1.36 -5.45
C VAL A 14 -10.67 0.81 -5.56
N PHE A 15 -10.55 -0.46 -5.95
CA PHE A 15 -9.28 -1.13 -6.24
C PHE A 15 -9.24 -1.64 -7.69
N GLY A 16 -8.05 -1.66 -8.29
CA GLY A 16 -7.83 -2.22 -9.63
C GLY A 16 -7.79 -1.20 -10.77
N LEU A 17 -8.18 0.06 -10.52
CA LEU A 17 -8.19 1.10 -11.56
C LEU A 17 -6.79 1.52 -12.00
N ALA A 18 -5.84 1.66 -11.06
CA ALA A 18 -4.47 2.05 -11.39
C ALA A 18 -3.83 1.07 -12.40
N GLN A 19 -4.06 -0.24 -12.22
CA GLN A 19 -3.62 -1.31 -13.12
C GLN A 19 -4.34 -1.33 -14.48
N CYS A 20 -5.40 -0.55 -14.64
CA CYS A 20 -6.10 -0.36 -15.92
C CYS A 20 -5.60 0.89 -16.66
N LEU A 21 -5.12 1.90 -15.92
CA LEU A 21 -4.83 3.23 -16.45
C LEU A 21 -3.34 3.48 -16.68
N PHE A 22 -2.49 2.89 -15.85
CA PHE A 22 -1.05 3.13 -15.84
C PHE A 22 -0.26 1.86 -16.18
N CYS A 23 0.86 2.03 -16.86
CA CYS A 23 1.84 0.96 -17.06
C CYS A 23 2.65 0.75 -15.78
N ASP A 24 3.39 -0.37 -15.74
CA ASP A 24 4.42 -0.64 -14.72
C ASP A 24 3.93 -0.50 -13.27
N GLN A 25 2.73 -1.03 -12.99
CA GLN A 25 2.18 -1.11 -11.64
C GLN A 25 2.68 -2.37 -10.92
N PRO A 26 2.99 -2.30 -9.61
CA PRO A 26 3.44 -3.45 -8.85
C PRO A 26 2.35 -4.53 -8.76
N SER A 27 2.77 -5.76 -8.48
CA SER A 27 1.84 -6.85 -8.17
C SER A 27 1.16 -6.56 -6.82
N LEU A 28 -0.16 -6.45 -6.83
CA LEU A 28 -0.97 -6.11 -5.66
C LEU A 28 -2.04 -7.17 -5.43
N CYS A 29 -2.25 -7.53 -4.16
CA CYS A 29 -3.37 -8.34 -3.72
C CYS A 29 -4.27 -7.52 -2.78
N VAL A 30 -5.58 -7.69 -2.89
CA VAL A 30 -6.57 -7.15 -1.96
C VAL A 30 -7.11 -8.29 -1.11
N VAL A 31 -7.19 -8.07 0.21
CA VAL A 31 -7.75 -9.04 1.15
C VAL A 31 -9.00 -8.40 1.76
N SER A 32 -10.17 -9.02 1.55
CA SER A 32 -11.40 -8.55 2.18
C SER A 32 -11.41 -8.91 3.65
N ASN A 33 -11.63 -7.92 4.52
CA ASN A 33 -11.84 -8.13 5.95
C ASN A 33 -13.34 -8.19 6.28
N GLY A 34 -14.10 -9.01 5.54
CA GLY A 34 -15.56 -9.13 5.66
C GLY A 34 -16.35 -8.01 4.98
N ALA A 35 -15.76 -7.31 4.02
CA ALA A 35 -16.45 -6.28 3.24
C ALA A 35 -17.29 -6.90 2.12
N ASP A 36 -18.48 -6.35 1.90
CA ASP A 36 -19.27 -6.59 0.69
C ASP A 36 -18.70 -5.78 -0.46
N CYS A 37 -18.32 -6.45 -1.55
CA CYS A 37 -17.65 -5.83 -2.68
C CYS A 37 -18.43 -6.08 -3.98
N LEU A 38 -18.56 -5.03 -4.79
CA LEU A 38 -18.96 -5.16 -6.19
C LEU A 38 -17.71 -5.48 -7.01
N ILE A 39 -17.70 -6.63 -7.67
CA ILE A 39 -16.59 -7.08 -8.51
C ILE A 39 -16.98 -6.85 -9.97
N LEU A 40 -16.14 -6.12 -10.70
CA LEU A 40 -16.31 -5.88 -12.14
C LEU A 40 -15.21 -6.59 -12.92
N ASN A 41 -15.59 -7.24 -14.02
CA ASN A 41 -14.62 -7.84 -14.92
C ASN A 41 -13.81 -6.74 -15.63
N LYS A 42 -12.47 -6.79 -15.49
CA LYS A 42 -11.55 -5.80 -16.06
C LYS A 42 -11.73 -5.61 -17.57
N LYS A 43 -11.81 -6.71 -18.33
CA LYS A 43 -11.96 -6.66 -19.78
C LYS A 43 -13.29 -6.02 -20.16
N PHE A 44 -14.39 -6.46 -19.54
CA PHE A 44 -15.71 -5.88 -19.78
C PHE A 44 -15.74 -4.37 -19.50
N PHE A 45 -15.16 -3.94 -18.37
CA PHE A 45 -15.06 -2.53 -18.03
C PHE A 45 -14.30 -1.75 -19.11
N LEU A 46 -13.11 -2.20 -19.51
CA LEU A 46 -12.29 -1.52 -20.51
C LEU A 46 -12.95 -1.49 -21.90
N ASP A 47 -13.61 -2.57 -22.31
CA ASP A 47 -14.28 -2.67 -23.61
C ASP A 47 -15.49 -1.72 -23.74
N HIS A 48 -16.11 -1.32 -22.62
CA HIS A 48 -17.31 -0.47 -22.60
C HIS A 48 -17.09 0.91 -21.96
N CYS A 49 -15.88 1.20 -21.47
CA CYS A 49 -15.56 2.49 -20.86
C CYS A 49 -15.38 3.54 -21.96
N SER A 50 -16.05 4.69 -21.84
CA SER A 50 -15.88 5.77 -22.81
C SER A 50 -14.49 6.41 -22.69
N SER A 51 -13.97 6.94 -23.80
CA SER A 51 -12.70 7.66 -23.83
C SER A 51 -12.69 8.85 -22.86
N ASP A 52 -13.80 9.58 -22.74
CA ASP A 52 -13.95 10.69 -21.80
C ASP A 52 -13.87 10.24 -20.33
N LEU A 53 -14.44 9.08 -19.99
CA LEU A 53 -14.32 8.53 -18.65
C LEU A 53 -12.88 8.12 -18.36
N ILE A 54 -12.21 7.42 -19.28
CA ILE A 54 -10.79 7.07 -19.14
C ILE A 54 -9.92 8.32 -18.95
N ARG A 55 -10.18 9.39 -19.71
CA ARG A 55 -9.45 10.66 -19.59
C ARG A 55 -9.62 11.29 -18.20
N ARG A 56 -10.84 11.29 -17.66
CA ARG A 56 -11.10 11.78 -16.28
C ARG A 56 -10.39 10.92 -15.24
N LEU A 57 -10.50 9.60 -15.36
CA LEU A 57 -9.88 8.67 -14.41
C LEU A 57 -8.35 8.80 -14.37
N ARG A 58 -7.70 9.11 -15.48
CA ARG A 58 -6.24 9.39 -15.52
C ARG A 58 -5.81 10.61 -14.70
N VAL A 59 -6.73 11.53 -14.42
CA VAL A 59 -6.47 12.73 -13.59
C VAL A 59 -6.81 12.47 -12.12
N GLU A 60 -7.86 11.67 -11.87
CA GLU A 60 -8.34 11.40 -10.51
C GLU A 60 -7.57 10.28 -9.80
N VAL A 61 -7.08 9.28 -10.53
CA VAL A 61 -6.37 8.13 -9.98
C VAL A 61 -4.87 8.39 -9.99
N SER A 62 -4.18 8.06 -8.90
CA SER A 62 -2.72 8.08 -8.83
C SER A 62 -2.13 6.68 -9.05
N PRO A 63 -0.98 6.57 -9.75
CA PRO A 63 -0.25 5.31 -9.84
C PRO A 63 0.32 4.93 -8.47
N TYR A 64 0.51 3.63 -8.26
CA TYR A 64 1.26 3.15 -7.09
C TYR A 64 2.78 3.40 -7.28
N PRO A 65 3.53 3.53 -6.17
CA PRO A 65 4.99 3.48 -6.24
C PRO A 65 5.48 2.18 -6.88
N SER A 66 6.69 2.19 -7.45
CA SER A 66 7.29 0.98 -8.03
C SER A 66 7.55 -0.09 -6.97
N GLU A 67 7.73 -1.33 -7.40
CA GLU A 67 8.01 -2.44 -6.48
C GLU A 67 9.32 -2.21 -5.70
N GLU A 68 10.36 -1.69 -6.36
CA GLU A 68 11.64 -1.34 -5.73
C GLU A 68 11.41 -0.28 -4.65
N LYS A 69 10.61 0.74 -4.96
CA LYS A 69 10.33 1.82 -4.00
C LYS A 69 9.56 1.30 -2.79
N LEU A 70 8.56 0.44 -3.00
CA LEU A 70 7.82 -0.20 -1.91
C LEU A 70 8.73 -1.06 -1.02
N GLN A 71 9.70 -1.76 -1.62
CA GLN A 71 10.69 -2.56 -0.88
C GLN A 71 11.66 -1.67 -0.08
N GLU A 72 12.19 -0.60 -0.68
CA GLU A 72 13.05 0.38 0.00
C GLU A 72 12.36 1.02 1.20
N ASP A 73 11.10 1.45 1.03
CA ASP A 73 10.30 2.06 2.09
C ASP A 73 10.02 1.06 3.21
N TYR A 74 9.76 -0.21 2.87
CA TYR A 74 9.62 -1.28 3.84
C TYR A 74 10.91 -1.51 4.65
N VAL A 75 12.06 -1.63 3.99
CA VAL A 75 13.35 -1.82 4.66
C VAL A 75 13.67 -0.66 5.58
N THR A 76 13.47 0.57 5.10
CA THR A 76 13.64 1.80 5.89
C THR A 76 12.79 1.77 7.16
N ARG A 77 11.52 1.36 7.04
CA ARG A 77 10.61 1.25 8.19
C ARG A 77 11.06 0.19 9.19
N ILE A 78 11.47 -0.98 8.73
CA ILE A 78 11.97 -2.05 9.61
C ILE A 78 13.23 -1.59 10.35
N ASN A 79 14.17 -0.98 9.65
CA ASN A 79 15.40 -0.45 10.26
C ASN A 79 15.07 0.59 11.34
N TRP A 80 14.08 1.45 11.10
CA TRP A 80 13.62 2.41 12.10
C TRP A 80 13.00 1.74 13.34
N ASP A 81 12.21 0.68 13.16
CA ASP A 81 11.62 -0.07 14.26
C ASP A 81 12.67 -0.82 15.09
N VAL A 82 13.68 -1.40 14.44
CA VAL A 82 14.84 -2.02 15.10
C VAL A 82 15.60 -0.98 15.92
N TYR A 83 15.93 0.17 15.32
CA TYR A 83 16.64 1.25 15.99
C TYR A 83 15.89 1.74 17.24
N LYS A 84 14.59 2.06 17.12
CA LYS A 84 13.76 2.48 18.27
C LYS A 84 13.73 1.43 19.38
N THR A 85 13.70 0.15 19.01
CA THR A 85 13.68 -0.96 19.98
C THR A 85 15.00 -1.06 20.74
N ALA A 86 16.14 -0.93 20.05
CA ALA A 86 17.45 -0.89 20.67
C ALA A 86 17.59 0.29 21.64
N LEU A 87 17.22 1.50 21.19
CA LEU A 87 17.28 2.72 22.00
C LEU A 87 16.42 2.63 23.27
N ARG A 88 15.20 2.08 23.16
CA ARG A 88 14.32 1.84 24.32
C ARG A 88 14.96 0.91 25.33
N ARG A 89 15.62 -0.17 24.88
CA ARG A 89 16.31 -1.12 25.76
C ARG A 89 17.46 -0.47 26.50
N GLU A 90 18.27 0.33 25.81
CA GLU A 90 19.38 1.08 26.41
C GLU A 90 18.89 2.08 27.46
N MET A 91 17.83 2.83 27.16
CA MET A 91 17.22 3.76 28.13
C MET A 91 16.71 3.05 29.39
N HIS A 92 16.08 1.88 29.24
CA HIS A 92 15.62 1.08 30.38
C HIS A 92 16.78 0.52 31.21
N ALA A 93 17.89 0.13 30.57
CA ALA A 93 19.10 -0.32 31.25
C ALA A 93 19.79 0.83 32.02
N GLY A 94 19.92 2.00 31.40
CA GLY A 94 20.50 3.19 32.03
C GLY A 94 19.71 3.71 33.24
N LYS A 95 18.37 3.65 33.20
CA LYS A 95 17.52 3.98 34.36
C LYS A 95 17.70 3.03 35.54
N ARG A 96 17.97 1.74 35.30
CA ARG A 96 18.24 0.77 36.38
C ARG A 96 19.59 1.01 37.05
N ALA A 97 20.61 1.38 36.29
CA ALA A 97 21.94 1.68 36.82
C ALA A 97 22.01 2.99 37.64
N SER A 98 21.10 3.94 37.42
CA SER A 98 21.04 5.22 38.14
C SER A 98 20.25 5.18 39.46
N VAL A 99 19.53 4.09 39.76
CA VAL A 99 18.67 3.94 40.96
C VAL A 99 19.29 2.92 41.94
N SER A 100 20.54 2.51 41.71
CA SER A 100 21.30 1.60 42.58
C SER A 100 22.40 2.34 43.32
#